data_AF-A0A7C2V116-F1
#
_entry.id   AF-A0A7C2V116-F1
#
_cell.length_a   1.000
_cell.length_b   1.000
_cell.length_c   1.000
_cell.angle_alpha   90.00
_cell.angle_beta   90.00
_cell.angle_gamma   90.00
#
_symmetry.space_group_name_H-M   'P 1'
#
loop_
_entity.id
_entity.type
_entity.pdbx_description
1 polymer ?
#
loop_
_entity_poly.entity_id
_entity_poly.type
_entity_poly.pdbx_seq_one_letter_code
_entity_poly.pdbx_strand_id
1 'polypeptide(L)' 'VAVVDATSIALKYLKANITNTTMLGAAAKFIDGVKLDSIIDQVKMRFPNVAEPNAEAVKAGYEQVKVIE' A
#
# COMPACT_ATOMS: atom_id res chain seq x y z
N VAL A 1 15.16 -5.93 -9.56
CA VAL A 1 14.31 -4.70 -9.40
C VAL A 1 12.95 -5.15 -8.84
N ALA A 2 12.16 -4.30 -8.19
CA ALA A 2 10.80 -4.66 -7.74
C ALA A 2 9.74 -3.78 -8.42
N VAL A 3 8.59 -4.38 -8.78
CA VAL A 3 7.50 -3.72 -9.50
C VAL A 3 6.13 -4.10 -8.93
N VAL A 4 5.18 -3.17 -9.02
CA VAL A 4 3.78 -3.35 -8.61
C VAL A 4 2.89 -2.49 -9.50
N ASP A 5 1.70 -2.98 -9.89
CA ASP A 5 0.70 -2.18 -10.58
C ASP A 5 -0.08 -1.31 -9.58
N ALA A 6 0.57 -0.25 -9.12
CA ALA A 6 0.00 0.64 -8.11
C ALA A 6 -1.22 1.41 -8.63
N THR A 7 -1.28 1.68 -9.94
CA THR A 7 -2.39 2.41 -10.57
C THR A 7 -3.68 1.61 -10.48
N SER A 8 -3.67 0.34 -10.89
CA SER A 8 -4.85 -0.52 -10.83
C SER A 8 -5.33 -0.74 -9.38
N ILE A 9 -4.39 -0.90 -8.44
CA ILE A 9 -4.72 -1.06 -7.02
C ILE A 9 -5.35 0.23 -6.46
N ALA A 10 -4.77 1.39 -6.75
CA ALA A 10 -5.31 2.68 -6.30
C ALA A 10 -6.72 2.92 -6.87
N LEU A 11 -6.93 2.67 -8.16
CA LEU A 11 -8.26 2.79 -8.78
C LEU A 11 -9.27 1.81 -8.17
N LYS A 12 -8.85 0.58 -7.84
CA LYS A 12 -9.71 -0.43 -7.22
C LYS A 12 -10.18 -0.01 -5.83
N TYR A 13 -9.25 0.34 -4.94
CA TYR A 13 -9.54 0.56 -3.52
C TYR A 13 -9.85 2.03 -3.19
N LEU A 14 -9.05 2.97 -3.71
CA LEU A 14 -9.16 4.40 -3.38
C LEU A 14 -10.11 5.16 -4.29
N LYS A 15 -10.53 4.58 -5.43
CA LYS A 15 -11.36 5.21 -6.46
C LYS A 15 -10.74 6.49 -7.05
N ALA A 16 -9.43 6.64 -6.89
CA ALA A 16 -8.64 7.75 -7.39
C ALA A 16 -7.26 7.24 -7.81
N ASN A 17 -6.66 7.89 -8.82
CA ASN A 17 -5.30 7.56 -9.26
C ASN A 17 -4.25 8.18 -8.32
N ILE A 18 -4.19 7.67 -7.09
CA ILE A 18 -3.29 8.12 -6.03
C ILE A 18 -2.51 6.89 -5.53
N THR A 19 -1.32 6.69 -6.08
CA THR A 19 -0.59 5.42 -5.95
C THR A 19 0.29 5.31 -4.71
N ASN A 20 0.52 6.41 -3.99
CA ASN A 20 1.46 6.47 -2.86
C ASN A 20 1.12 5.48 -1.74
N THR A 21 -0.15 5.31 -1.35
CA THR A 21 -0.55 4.36 -0.31
C THR A 21 -0.24 2.92 -0.70
N THR A 22 -0.45 2.57 -1.97
CA THR A 22 -0.04 1.26 -2.50
C THR A 22 1.47 1.10 -2.52
N MET A 23 2.19 2.13 -2.96
CA MET A 23 3.66 2.11 -2.98
C MET A 23 4.26 2.01 -1.58
N LEU A 24 3.61 2.59 -0.55
CA LEU A 24 4.03 2.46 0.84
C LEU A 24 3.96 1.01 1.32
N GLY A 25 2.87 0.31 1.01
CA GLY A 25 2.76 -1.12 1.28
C GLY A 25 3.80 -1.96 0.54
N ALA A 26 4.02 -1.67 -0.74
CA ALA A 26 5.03 -2.35 -1.54
C ALA A 26 6.44 -2.17 -0.98
N ALA A 27 6.81 -0.93 -0.59
CA ALA A 27 8.11 -0.63 0.00
C ALA A 27 8.31 -1.32 1.36
N ALA A 28 7.27 -1.38 2.20
CA ALA A 28 7.33 -1.98 3.52
C ALA A 28 7.77 -3.47 3.50
N LYS A 29 7.55 -4.19 2.39
CA LYS A 29 8.00 -5.58 2.23
C LYS A 29 9.52 -5.75 2.14
N PHE A 30 10.24 -4.69 1.82
CA PHE A 30 11.69 -4.72 1.60
C PHE A 30 12.49 -3.92 2.63
N ILE A 31 11.82 -3.26 3.59
CA ILE A 31 12.48 -2.47 4.62
C ILE A 31 12.47 -3.27 5.92
N ASP A 32 13.64 -3.75 6.32
CA ASP A 32 13.81 -4.49 7.58
C ASP A 32 13.34 -3.65 8.78
N GLY A 33 12.60 -4.31 9.68
CA GLY A 33 12.06 -3.69 10.89
C GLY A 33 10.75 -2.92 10.69
N VAL A 34 10.26 -2.73 9.46
CA VAL A 34 8.95 -2.14 9.20
C VAL A 34 7.87 -3.23 9.22
N LYS A 35 6.91 -3.12 10.14
CA LYS A 35 5.76 -4.04 10.23
C LYS A 35 4.60 -3.50 9.41
N LEU A 36 3.98 -4.37 8.60
CA LEU A 36 2.81 -4.02 7.79
C LEU A 36 1.66 -3.44 8.63
N ASP A 37 1.33 -4.07 9.75
CA ASP A 37 0.24 -3.64 10.64
C ASP A 37 0.47 -2.23 11.17
N SER A 38 1.73 -1.89 11.52
CA SER A 38 2.08 -0.53 11.97
C SER A 38 1.84 0.51 10.88
N ILE A 39 2.09 0.19 9.61
CA ILE A 39 1.78 1.07 8.49
C ILE A 39 0.27 1.23 8.33
N ILE A 40 -0.48 0.13 8.40
CA ILE A 40 -1.95 0.15 8.31
C ILE A 40 -2.54 1.04 9.41
N ASP A 41 -2.11 0.87 10.66
CA ASP A 41 -2.59 1.66 11.79
C ASP A 41 -2.31 3.16 11.60
N GLN A 42 -1.09 3.52 11.18
CA GLN A 42 -0.72 4.91 10.93
C GLN A 42 -1.52 5.53 9.78
N VAL A 43 -1.75 4.78 8.71
CA VAL A 43 -2.54 5.23 7.56
C VAL A 43 -4.01 5.42 7.94
N LYS A 44 -4.60 4.51 8.71
CA LYS A 44 -5.96 4.65 9.23
C LYS A 44 -6.09 5.87 10.14
N MET A 45 -5.12 6.09 11.04
CA MET A 45 -5.08 7.25 11.93
C MET A 45 -4.94 8.56 11.14
N ARG A 46 -4.11 8.58 10.09
CA ARG A 46 -3.85 9.78 9.28
C ARG A 46 -5.02 10.18 8.39
N PHE A 47 -5.79 9.19 7.92
CA PHE A 47 -6.88 9.37 6.95
C PHE A 47 -8.18 8.68 7.41
N PRO A 48 -8.81 9.15 8.50
CA PRO A 48 -9.95 8.45 9.11
C PRO A 48 -11.15 8.28 8.17
N ASN A 49 -11.42 9.28 7.30
CA ASN A 49 -12.56 9.25 6.37
C ASN A 49 -12.43 8.21 5.26
N VAL A 50 -11.21 7.73 5.00
CA VAL A 50 -10.90 6.76 3.93
C VAL A 50 -9.97 5.67 4.48
N ALA A 51 -10.12 5.34 5.75
CA ALA A 51 -9.24 4.44 6.50
C ALA A 51 -9.18 3.04 5.89
N GLU A 52 -10.34 2.39 5.69
CA GLU A 52 -10.38 1.04 5.11
C GLU A 52 -9.88 0.99 3.66
N PRO A 53 -10.31 1.88 2.74
CA PRO A 53 -9.74 1.97 1.40
C PRO A 53 -8.21 2.07 1.39
N ASN A 54 -7.64 2.91 2.26
CA ASN A 54 -6.20 3.08 2.33
C ASN A 54 -5.50 1.86 2.95
N ALA A 55 -6.07 1.24 3.98
CA ALA A 55 -5.53 0.00 4.54
C ALA A 55 -5.49 -1.13 3.51
N GLU A 56 -6.54 -1.29 2.73
CA GLU A 56 -6.60 -2.28 1.64
C GLU A 56 -5.58 -1.97 0.53
N ALA A 57 -5.39 -0.68 0.20
CA ALA A 57 -4.38 -0.27 -0.78
C ALA A 57 -2.94 -0.56 -0.29
N VAL A 58 -2.64 -0.32 0.99
CA VAL A 58 -1.35 -0.70 1.60
C VAL A 58 -1.17 -2.21 1.52
N LYS A 59 -2.15 -2.98 2.01
CA LYS A 59 -2.08 -4.44 2.05
C LYS A 59 -1.88 -5.03 0.65
N ALA A 60 -2.65 -4.57 -0.32
CA ALA A 60 -2.52 -5.00 -1.71
C ALA A 60 -1.13 -4.67 -2.30
N GLY A 61 -0.58 -3.49 -2.00
CA GLY A 61 0.78 -3.13 -2.40
C GLY A 61 1.84 -4.08 -1.84
N TYR A 62 1.74 -4.41 -0.55
CA TYR A 62 2.64 -5.35 0.12
C TYR A 62 2.54 -6.77 -0.47
N GLU A 63 1.32 -7.26 -0.71
CA GLU A 63 1.10 -8.61 -1.21
C GLU A 63 1.50 -8.76 -2.69
N GLN A 64 1.19 -7.76 -3.52
CA GLN A 64 1.29 -7.87 -4.97
C GLN A 64 2.61 -7.37 -5.56
N VAL A 65 3.48 -6.71 -4.78
CA VAL A 65 4.81 -6.34 -5.27
C VAL A 65 5.64 -7.58 -5.57
N LYS A 66 6.27 -7.59 -6.75
CA LYS A 66 7.06 -8.69 -7.28
C LYS A 66 8.48 -8.23 -7.56
N VAL A 67 9.45 -9.07 -7.21
CA VAL A 67 10.83 -8.89 -7.65
C VAL A 67 10.94 -9.46 -9.06
N ILE A 68 11.44 -8.65 -9.98
CA ILE A 68 11.86 -9.05 -11.31
C ILE A 68 13.38 -9.20 -11.32
N GLU A 69 13.83 -10.34 -11.83
CA GLU A 69 15.23 -10.63 -12.16
C GLU A 69 15.62 -9.94 -13.47
#